data_AF-W9BL09-F1
#
_entry.id   AF-W9BL09-F1
#
_cell.length_a   1.000
_cell.length_b   1.000
_cell.length_c   1.000
_cell.angle_alpha   90.00
_cell.angle_beta   90.00
_cell.angle_gamma   90.00
#
_symmetry.space_group_name_H-M   'P 1'
#
loop_
_entity.id
_entity.type
_entity.pdbx_description
1 polymer ?
#
loop_
_entity_poly.entity_id
_entity_poly.type
_entity_poly.pdbx_seq_one_letter_code
_entity_poly.pdbx_strand_id
1 'polypeptide(L)'
;MPNPRMTIVALAAGSLLSAGAATLAPTASAAPVDCSRPALDATVQQTTGAAQGYLNAHPGANQAVSAIYTQPRDVASANIRAYFNANPQEYYDLRGILAPIGDKQRACNTQVLSPELASAYSEFMAG
;
A
#
# COMPACT_ATOMS: atom_id res chain seq x y z
N MET A 1 29.34 -30.16 23.59
CA MET A 1 28.67 -29.41 24.68
C MET A 1 27.18 -29.38 24.38
N PRO A 2 26.31 -30.06 25.14
CA PRO A 2 24.86 -30.05 24.92
C PRO A 2 24.08 -29.08 25.83
N ASN A 3 23.16 -28.33 25.20
CA ASN A 3 21.94 -27.63 25.66
C ASN A 3 22.02 -26.31 26.45
N PRO A 4 21.04 -25.41 26.21
CA PRO A 4 19.85 -25.44 27.06
C PRO A 4 18.51 -25.58 26.31
N ARG A 5 17.63 -26.40 26.90
CA ARG A 5 16.22 -26.56 26.54
C ARG A 5 15.45 -25.32 27.00
N MET A 6 14.76 -24.65 26.08
CA MET A 6 13.83 -23.57 26.42
C MET A 6 12.43 -24.17 26.56
N THR A 7 12.00 -24.32 27.80
CA THR A 7 10.66 -24.79 28.18
C THR A 7 9.66 -23.65 27.96
N ILE A 8 8.81 -23.75 26.94
CA ILE A 8 7.63 -22.89 26.80
C ILE A 8 6.42 -23.69 27.26
N VAL A 9 5.84 -23.26 28.38
CA VAL A 9 4.58 -23.77 28.91
C VAL A 9 3.45 -23.13 28.10
N ALA A 10 2.84 -23.91 27.20
CA ALA A 10 1.61 -23.54 26.53
C ALA A 10 0.42 -24.17 27.28
N LEU A 11 -0.33 -23.35 28.02
CA LEU A 11 -1.68 -23.69 28.48
C LEU A 11 -2.68 -23.14 27.48
N ALA A 12 -3.17 -23.99 26.59
CA ALA A 12 -4.38 -23.76 25.83
C ALA A 12 -5.27 -24.99 25.98
N ALA A 13 -6.22 -24.92 26.90
CA ALA A 13 -7.30 -25.89 27.04
C ALA A 13 -8.39 -25.53 26.01
N GLY A 14 -8.79 -26.51 25.19
CA GLY A 14 -9.88 -26.35 24.23
C GLY A 14 -9.78 -27.33 23.07
N SER A 15 -9.95 -28.63 23.35
CA SER A 15 -9.94 -29.72 22.37
C SER A 15 -11.25 -29.80 21.59
N LEU A 16 -11.20 -29.93 20.26
CA LEU A 16 -12.10 -30.79 19.47
C LEU A 16 -11.36 -31.31 18.22
N LEU A 17 -11.54 -32.60 17.96
CA LEU A 17 -10.83 -33.44 17.00
C LEU A 17 -11.28 -33.21 15.55
N SER A 18 -10.33 -33.23 14.61
CA SER A 18 -10.56 -33.62 13.22
C SER A 18 -9.26 -34.17 12.63
N ALA A 19 -9.27 -35.45 12.26
CA ALA A 19 -8.18 -36.13 11.58
C ALA A 19 -8.10 -35.65 10.13
N GLY A 20 -6.90 -35.24 9.72
CA GLY A 20 -6.57 -34.89 8.33
C GLY A 20 -5.15 -34.37 8.29
N ALA A 21 -4.28 -35.00 7.51
CA ALA A 21 -2.92 -34.53 7.28
C ALA A 21 -2.98 -33.16 6.58
N ALA A 22 -2.97 -32.09 7.35
CA ALA A 22 -2.81 -30.75 6.85
C ALA A 22 -1.33 -30.40 6.98
N THR A 23 -0.64 -30.30 5.84
CA THR A 23 0.56 -29.47 5.74
C THR A 23 0.23 -28.14 6.41
N LEU A 24 0.91 -27.81 7.51
CA LEU A 24 0.87 -26.49 8.12
C LEU A 24 1.57 -25.52 7.17
N ALA A 25 0.90 -25.19 6.06
CA ALA A 25 1.18 -23.94 5.39
C ALA A 25 0.91 -22.85 6.43
N PRO A 26 1.80 -21.86 6.61
CA PRO A 26 1.53 -20.76 7.51
C PRO A 26 0.26 -20.09 6.99
N THR A 27 -0.86 -20.31 7.66
CA THR A 27 -2.01 -19.44 7.51
C THR A 27 -1.53 -18.11 8.07
N ALA A 28 -1.06 -17.24 7.19
CA ALA A 28 -0.92 -15.83 7.51
C ALA A 28 -2.32 -15.34 7.85
N SER A 29 -2.71 -15.51 9.10
CA SER A 29 -3.90 -14.90 9.66
C SER A 29 -3.62 -13.40 9.59
N ALA A 30 -4.02 -12.77 8.49
CA ALA A 30 -4.02 -11.32 8.41
C ALA A 30 -4.79 -10.85 9.63
N ALA A 31 -4.13 -10.08 10.51
CA ALA A 31 -4.82 -9.44 11.60
C ALA A 31 -6.06 -8.72 11.03
N PRO A 32 -7.18 -8.66 11.77
CA PRO A 32 -8.37 -7.96 11.31
C PRO A 32 -8.00 -6.57 10.79
N VAL A 33 -8.52 -6.19 9.63
CA VAL A 33 -8.23 -4.87 9.05
C VAL A 33 -8.84 -3.81 9.95
N ASP A 34 -7.99 -2.91 10.48
CA ASP A 34 -8.46 -1.75 11.25
C ASP A 34 -8.99 -0.68 10.30
N CYS A 35 -10.31 -0.51 10.32
CA CYS A 35 -11.06 0.45 9.51
C CYS A 35 -11.45 1.71 10.30
N SER A 36 -10.87 1.94 11.47
CA SER A 36 -11.04 3.19 12.21
C SER A 36 -10.48 4.36 11.41
N ARG A 37 -11.07 5.55 11.58
CA ARG A 37 -10.60 6.76 10.88
C ARG A 37 -9.11 7.07 11.14
N PRO A 38 -8.59 6.98 12.38
CA PRO A 38 -7.16 7.16 12.64
C PRO A 38 -6.28 6.15 11.87
N ALA A 39 -6.72 4.90 11.74
CA ALA A 39 -5.96 3.89 11.00
C ALA A 39 -5.97 4.17 9.49
N LEU A 40 -7.09 4.67 8.95
CA LEU A 40 -7.19 5.11 7.56
C LEU A 40 -6.27 6.31 7.27
N ASP A 41 -6.34 7.33 8.12
CA ASP A 41 -5.51 8.53 8.00
C ASP A 41 -4.01 8.19 8.11
N ALA A 42 -3.64 7.27 9.02
CA ALA A 42 -2.28 6.79 9.15
C ALA A 42 -1.78 6.10 7.88
N THR A 43 -2.62 5.32 7.20
CA THR A 43 -2.25 4.69 5.92
C THR A 43 -2.01 5.73 4.82
N VAL A 44 -2.87 6.75 4.73
CA VAL A 44 -2.67 7.84 3.77
C VAL A 44 -1.37 8.60 4.08
N GLN A 45 -1.14 8.96 5.36
CA GLN A 45 0.07 9.67 5.77
C GLN A 45 1.36 8.88 5.49
N GLN A 46 1.38 7.60 5.84
CA GLN A 46 2.53 6.72 5.58
C GLN A 46 2.80 6.56 4.08
N THR A 47 1.74 6.35 3.30
CA THR A 47 1.83 6.19 1.84
C THR A 47 2.34 7.47 1.17
N THR A 48 1.77 8.62 1.53
CA THR A 48 2.20 9.93 1.01
C THR A 48 3.63 10.26 1.44
N GLY A 49 4.01 9.94 2.68
CA GLY A 49 5.38 10.12 3.17
C GLY A 49 6.39 9.26 2.39
N ALA A 50 6.04 8.00 2.11
CA ALA A 50 6.86 7.11 1.28
C ALA A 50 6.97 7.61 -0.17
N ALA A 51 5.86 8.10 -0.75
CA ALA A 51 5.86 8.70 -2.08
C ALA A 51 6.76 9.94 -2.13
N GLN A 52 6.70 10.80 -1.13
CA GLN A 52 7.58 11.98 -1.05
C GLN A 52 9.05 11.59 -0.89
N GLY A 53 9.35 10.56 -0.09
CA GLY A 53 10.69 9.99 0.02
C GLY A 53 11.21 9.46 -1.32
N TYR A 54 10.34 8.77 -2.08
CA TYR A 54 10.66 8.29 -3.42
C TYR A 54 10.95 9.44 -4.38
N LEU A 55 10.08 10.45 -4.44
CA LEU A 55 10.26 11.62 -5.31
C LEU A 55 11.57 12.36 -4.96
N ASN A 56 11.89 12.53 -3.68
CA ASN A 56 13.17 13.15 -3.28
C ASN A 56 14.40 12.38 -3.77
N ALA A 57 14.30 11.06 -3.93
CA ALA A 57 15.36 10.22 -4.49
C ALA A 57 15.34 10.16 -6.04
N HIS A 58 14.26 10.62 -6.69
CA HIS A 58 14.05 10.56 -8.14
C HIS A 58 13.78 11.97 -8.69
N PRO A 59 14.82 12.77 -8.99
CA PRO A 59 14.67 14.16 -9.38
C PRO A 59 13.84 14.34 -10.66
N GLY A 60 13.90 13.39 -11.60
CA GLY A 60 13.04 13.36 -12.80
C GLY A 60 11.56 13.25 -12.44
N ALA A 61 11.20 12.24 -11.64
CA ALA A 61 9.82 12.03 -11.19
C ALA A 61 9.33 13.22 -10.37
N ASN A 62 10.16 13.74 -9.48
CA ASN A 62 9.84 14.92 -8.67
C ASN A 62 9.56 16.15 -9.53
N GLN A 63 10.37 16.39 -10.57
CA GLN A 63 10.14 17.49 -11.50
C GLN A 63 8.85 17.28 -12.29
N ALA A 64 8.59 16.06 -12.77
CA ALA A 64 7.38 15.73 -13.51
C ALA A 64 6.12 15.95 -12.66
N VAL A 65 6.10 15.42 -11.42
CA VAL A 65 5.00 15.60 -10.47
C VAL A 65 4.87 17.06 -10.05
N SER A 66 5.97 17.78 -9.83
CA SER A 66 5.90 19.20 -9.45
C SER A 66 5.33 20.08 -10.57
N ALA A 67 5.62 19.75 -11.82
CA ALA A 67 5.17 20.53 -12.98
C ALA A 67 3.64 20.48 -13.16
N ILE A 68 2.95 19.44 -12.68
CA ILE A 68 1.51 19.30 -12.90
C ILE A 68 0.67 20.26 -12.03
N TYR A 69 1.21 20.76 -10.92
CA TYR A 69 0.47 21.64 -10.00
C TYR A 69 0.08 22.99 -10.61
N THR A 70 0.74 23.40 -11.70
CA THR A 70 0.45 24.66 -12.41
C THR A 70 -0.29 24.44 -13.73
N GLN A 71 -0.63 23.18 -14.05
CA GLN A 71 -1.23 22.81 -15.32
C GLN A 71 -2.74 22.55 -15.18
N PRO A 72 -3.53 22.80 -16.24
CA PRO A 72 -4.88 22.26 -16.35
C PRO A 72 -4.88 20.74 -16.17
N ARG A 73 -5.95 20.20 -15.58
CA ARG A 73 -6.06 18.80 -15.17
C ARG A 73 -5.80 17.80 -16.31
N ASP A 74 -6.31 18.10 -17.50
CA ASP A 74 -6.14 17.30 -18.71
C ASP A 74 -4.69 17.32 -19.22
N VAL A 75 -4.04 18.50 -19.20
CA VAL A 75 -2.63 18.67 -19.58
C VAL A 75 -1.71 17.96 -18.58
N ALA A 76 -1.98 18.12 -17.28
CA ALA A 76 -1.30 17.44 -16.19
C ALA A 76 -1.32 15.91 -16.35
N SER A 77 -2.50 15.34 -16.57
CA SER A 77 -2.69 13.90 -16.76
C SER A 77 -1.96 13.38 -18.01
N ALA A 78 -2.00 14.12 -19.12
CA ALA A 78 -1.29 13.73 -20.33
C ALA A 78 0.24 13.75 -20.13
N ASN A 79 0.77 14.79 -19.48
CA ASN A 79 2.21 14.95 -19.24
C ASN A 79 2.73 13.89 -18.25
N ILE A 80 2.01 13.62 -17.17
CA ILE A 80 2.44 12.62 -16.20
C ILE A 80 2.42 11.21 -16.80
N ARG A 81 1.42 10.90 -17.63
CA ARG A 81 1.36 9.63 -18.37
C ARG A 81 2.51 9.52 -19.36
N ALA A 82 2.82 10.57 -20.11
CA ALA A 82 3.96 10.59 -21.03
C ALA A 82 5.28 10.34 -20.30
N TYR A 83 5.47 10.97 -19.13
CA TYR A 83 6.64 10.75 -18.29
C TYR A 83 6.77 9.29 -17.84
N PHE A 84 5.70 8.70 -17.29
CA PHE A 84 5.74 7.34 -16.78
C PHE A 84 5.78 6.27 -17.89
N ASN A 85 5.29 6.57 -19.10
CA ASN A 85 5.51 5.73 -20.28
C ASN A 85 6.99 5.68 -20.69
N ALA A 86 7.71 6.80 -20.55
CA ALA A 86 9.15 6.86 -20.79
C ALA A 86 9.96 6.28 -19.62
N ASN A 87 9.40 6.28 -18.40
CA ASN A 87 10.03 5.81 -17.17
C ASN A 87 9.19 4.72 -16.48
N PRO A 88 9.04 3.53 -17.11
CA PRO A 88 8.14 2.50 -16.63
C PRO A 88 8.55 1.91 -15.27
N GLN A 89 9.85 1.87 -14.96
CA GLN A 89 10.29 1.44 -13.63
C GLN A 89 9.75 2.38 -12.54
N GLU A 90 9.87 3.69 -12.75
CA GLU A 90 9.42 4.67 -11.76
C GLU A 90 7.89 4.66 -11.60
N TYR A 91 7.19 4.34 -12.68
CA TYR A 91 5.76 4.10 -12.63
C TYR A 91 5.39 2.95 -11.69
N TYR A 92 6.02 1.79 -11.85
CA TYR A 92 5.73 0.62 -11.04
C TYR A 92 6.14 0.81 -9.58
N ASP A 93 7.25 1.49 -9.33
CA ASP A 93 7.69 1.82 -7.97
C ASP A 93 6.66 2.71 -7.28
N LEU A 94 6.27 3.82 -7.92
CA LEU A 94 5.32 4.76 -7.34
C LEU A 94 3.92 4.14 -7.21
N ARG A 95 3.49 3.30 -8.17
CA ARG A 95 2.26 2.50 -8.06
C ARG A 95 2.30 1.55 -6.88
N GLY A 96 3.43 0.88 -6.64
CA GLY A 96 3.62 0.00 -5.49
C GLY A 96 3.57 0.77 -4.16
N ILE A 97 4.19 1.95 -4.11
CA ILE A 97 4.14 2.83 -2.94
C ILE A 97 2.70 3.27 -2.64
N LEU A 98 1.92 3.60 -3.67
CA LEU A 98 0.55 4.11 -3.55
C LEU A 98 -0.52 3.00 -3.34
N ALA A 99 -0.18 1.73 -3.55
CA ALA A 99 -1.10 0.59 -3.41
C ALA A 99 -1.83 0.49 -2.05
N PRO A 100 -1.19 0.77 -0.89
CA PRO A 100 -1.83 0.60 0.42
C PRO A 100 -3.09 1.42 0.62
N ILE A 101 -3.21 2.58 -0.04
CA ILE A 101 -4.42 3.42 0.01
C ILE A 101 -5.61 2.65 -0.59
N GLY A 102 -5.47 2.16 -1.82
CA GLY A 102 -6.51 1.42 -2.52
C GLY A 102 -6.84 0.09 -1.85
N ASP A 103 -5.82 -0.60 -1.32
CA ASP A 103 -6.01 -1.86 -0.58
C ASP A 103 -6.85 -1.65 0.67
N LYS A 104 -6.53 -0.62 1.47
CA LYS A 104 -7.27 -0.33 2.70
C LYS A 104 -8.67 0.21 2.43
N GLN A 105 -8.84 1.03 1.39
CA GLN A 105 -10.15 1.47 0.93
C GLN A 105 -11.06 0.31 0.53
N ARG A 106 -10.54 -0.67 -0.23
CA ARG A 106 -11.28 -1.87 -0.61
C ARG A 106 -11.62 -2.74 0.60
N ALA A 107 -10.64 -2.99 1.47
CA ALA A 107 -10.84 -3.81 2.66
C ALA A 107 -11.87 -3.20 3.64
N CYS A 108 -11.93 -1.87 3.72
CA CYS A 108 -12.85 -1.15 4.59
C CYS A 108 -14.13 -0.63 3.90
N ASN A 109 -14.31 -0.94 2.62
CA ASN A 109 -15.42 -0.46 1.79
C ASN A 109 -15.68 1.07 1.93
N THR A 110 -14.62 1.87 1.83
CA THR A 110 -14.65 3.32 2.11
C THR A 110 -13.80 4.14 1.14
N GLN A 111 -14.06 5.45 1.10
CA GLN A 111 -13.22 6.42 0.41
C GLN A 111 -12.58 7.40 1.40
N VAL A 112 -11.25 7.43 1.42
CA VAL A 112 -10.45 8.27 2.33
C VAL A 112 -9.86 9.48 1.61
N LEU A 113 -9.78 9.42 0.28
CA LEU A 113 -9.29 10.50 -0.56
C LEU A 113 -10.41 11.49 -0.87
N SER A 114 -10.07 12.77 -1.06
CA SER A 114 -11.01 13.74 -1.63
C SER A 114 -11.40 13.31 -3.05
N PRO A 115 -12.57 13.72 -3.59
CA PRO A 115 -13.01 13.30 -4.92
C PRO A 115 -11.99 13.60 -6.03
N GLU A 116 -11.34 14.76 -5.94
CA GLU A 116 -10.29 15.14 -6.88
C GLU A 116 -9.06 14.23 -6.79
N LEU A 117 -8.59 13.93 -5.57
CA LEU A 117 -7.44 13.07 -5.38
C LEU A 117 -7.76 11.61 -5.71
N ALA A 118 -8.98 11.16 -5.44
CA ALA A 118 -9.47 9.83 -5.81
C ALA A 118 -9.47 9.63 -7.33
N SER A 119 -9.92 10.65 -8.09
CA SER A 119 -9.84 10.64 -9.55
C SER A 119 -8.38 10.55 -10.02
N ALA A 120 -7.48 11.40 -9.50
CA ALA A 120 -6.06 11.37 -9.89
C ALA A 120 -5.39 10.03 -9.56
N TYR A 121 -5.66 9.50 -8.37
CA TYR A 121 -5.20 8.19 -7.93
C TYR A 121 -5.68 7.08 -8.86
N SER A 122 -6.99 7.05 -9.17
CA SER A 122 -7.56 6.03 -10.05
C SER A 122 -6.98 6.07 -11.47
N GLU A 123 -6.77 7.28 -12.00
CA GLU A 123 -6.17 7.48 -13.31
C GLU A 123 -4.71 6.98 -13.33
N PHE A 124 -3.92 7.36 -12.33
CA PHE A 124 -2.54 6.90 -12.21
C PHE A 124 -2.45 5.38 -12.04
N MET A 125 -3.30 4.78 -11.21
CA MET A 125 -3.30 3.33 -10.98
C MET A 125 -3.76 2.52 -12.20
N ALA A 126 -4.52 3.14 -13.12
CA ALA A 126 -4.97 2.50 -14.36
C ALA A 126 -3.88 2.41 -15.44
N GLY A 127 -2.91 3.35 -15.45
CA GLY A 127 -1.88 3.49 -16.47
C GLY A 127 -2.23 4.60 -17.47
#